data_AF-A0A7S6MM73-F1
#
_entry.id   AF-A0A7S6MM73-F1
#
_cell.length_a   1.000
_cell.length_b   1.000
_cell.length_c   1.000
_cell.angle_alpha   90.00
_cell.angle_beta   90.00
_cell.angle_gamma   90.00
#
_symmetry.space_group_name_H-M   'P 1'
#
loop_
_entity.id
_entity.type
_entity.pdbx_description
1 polymer ?
#
loop_
_entity_poly.entity_id
_entity_poly.type
_entity_poly.pdbx_seq_one_letter_code
_entity_poly.pdbx_strand_id
1 'polypeptide(L)'
;MLDTVTGLKELLEPGLLGNYTWFEAVEVIAFSPVQTTDEVLVRNIFSIYVAEPGERPPEPKQLFLDKKSRKLKGLEGWSFRVTKRPIGIIELLACIEHYGHTGVWIPLDQKALQVGRLVAAPPMFCPPDSRTEVPLNAVLKNNFWSGSYVIELKDEGKSTLTDLVRDDVLFEELSEWLTTMLPLNIARVPDRIGDVLFQIPSSALIAEFRRPPGMPVYLRMAWHPEIAARPVVGEYRVEQDGLIASLARFEFPVGAASLDIPSTSGDLRFSVWDTQKQLLLAATAPLLAPDGKWRVESYMSTGIEQPRRFKVKGPVNTVETHEIGLTEPAGGWRGHRQPRRPEEVDWRARRELKARMKQLVASRRFVQYGNGNASPQEEQRRALEDIRHLIRTASQGAIYLWDPYLSANDVLNTLAFCTDAGTELWGLTSAKPSKKSSCDDEDDDGTDIEVTTAREAWIKAQQDTLDKAFIGPSNMKLEFRMSWGIQGSFHDRFLIFPGLGRDRTRVWSLGASINHIGAQHCIVQEVAYPEPVLQAFKAFWDQSNQPEHLIWKYS
;
A
#
# COMPACT_ATOMS: atom_id res chain seq x y z
N MET A 1 -22.65 -20.09 -18.19
CA MET A 1 -23.47 -20.60 -17.08
C MET A 1 -23.51 -22.12 -17.02
N LEU A 2 -23.74 -22.84 -18.14
CA LEU A 2 -23.67 -24.31 -18.15
C LEU A 2 -22.31 -24.86 -17.66
N ASP A 3 -21.21 -24.25 -18.09
CA ASP A 3 -19.85 -24.61 -17.64
C ASP A 3 -19.65 -24.34 -16.15
N THR A 4 -20.25 -23.27 -15.61
CA THR A 4 -20.22 -22.92 -14.18
C THR A 4 -20.91 -23.98 -13.34
N VAL A 5 -22.10 -24.40 -13.78
CA VAL A 5 -22.88 -25.45 -13.12
C VAL A 5 -22.12 -26.77 -13.16
N THR A 6 -21.49 -27.09 -14.29
CA THR A 6 -20.68 -28.30 -14.46
C THR A 6 -19.47 -28.27 -13.53
N GLY A 7 -18.70 -27.18 -13.54
CA GLY A 7 -17.55 -27.01 -12.64
C GLY A 7 -17.95 -27.05 -11.16
N LEU A 8 -19.11 -26.48 -10.78
CA LEU A 8 -19.60 -26.55 -9.42
C LEU A 8 -20.00 -27.98 -9.03
N LYS A 9 -20.66 -28.73 -9.93
CA LYS A 9 -21.00 -30.15 -9.72
C LYS A 9 -19.75 -31.01 -9.55
N GLU A 10 -18.71 -30.77 -10.35
CA GLU A 10 -17.43 -31.46 -10.24
C GLU A 10 -16.75 -31.19 -8.89
N LEU A 11 -16.64 -29.93 -8.47
CA LEU A 11 -16.01 -29.57 -7.19
C LEU A 11 -16.79 -30.08 -5.96
N LEU A 12 -18.11 -30.29 -6.09
CA LEU A 12 -18.99 -30.83 -5.05
C LEU A 12 -19.06 -32.36 -5.05
N GLU A 13 -18.34 -33.06 -5.93
CA GLU A 13 -18.29 -34.53 -5.92
C GLU A 13 -17.89 -35.02 -4.51
N PRO A 14 -18.69 -35.89 -3.86
CA PRO A 14 -18.40 -36.35 -2.51
C PRO A 14 -16.99 -36.95 -2.38
N GLY A 15 -16.27 -36.53 -1.36
CA GLY A 15 -14.91 -36.95 -1.09
C GLY A 15 -13.85 -36.25 -1.94
N LEU A 16 -14.20 -35.38 -2.89
CA LEU A 16 -13.22 -34.64 -3.69
C LEU A 16 -12.53 -33.55 -2.87
N LEU A 17 -13.26 -32.50 -2.53
CA LEU A 17 -12.82 -31.42 -1.64
C LEU A 17 -13.38 -31.56 -0.23
N GLY A 18 -14.44 -32.35 -0.06
CA GLY A 18 -15.16 -32.56 1.19
C GLY A 18 -16.45 -33.33 0.93
N ASN A 19 -17.25 -33.51 1.97
CA ASN A 19 -18.57 -34.12 1.88
C ASN A 19 -19.64 -33.05 2.10
N TYR A 20 -19.90 -32.23 1.08
CA TYR A 20 -20.85 -31.12 1.15
C TYR A 20 -22.26 -31.55 0.75
N THR A 21 -23.25 -31.04 1.46
CA THR A 21 -24.66 -31.45 1.30
C THR A 21 -25.60 -30.26 1.14
N TRP A 22 -25.20 -29.06 1.57
CA TRP A 22 -25.98 -27.83 1.45
C TRP A 22 -25.06 -26.60 1.36
N PHE A 23 -25.64 -25.43 1.11
CA PHE A 23 -24.94 -24.15 1.08
C PHE A 23 -25.50 -23.18 2.11
N GLU A 24 -24.64 -22.52 2.86
CA GLU A 24 -25.01 -21.31 3.61
C GLU A 24 -24.97 -20.10 2.67
N ALA A 25 -26.15 -19.52 2.40
CA ALA A 25 -26.29 -18.32 1.62
C ALA A 25 -26.24 -17.09 2.53
N VAL A 26 -25.39 -16.13 2.19
CA VAL A 26 -25.33 -14.81 2.78
C VAL A 26 -25.48 -13.79 1.66
N GLU A 27 -26.56 -13.01 1.67
CA GLU A 27 -26.87 -12.06 0.61
C GLU A 27 -27.05 -10.67 1.21
N VAL A 28 -26.26 -9.71 0.75
CA VAL A 28 -26.39 -8.30 1.06
C VAL A 28 -27.25 -7.68 -0.02
N ILE A 29 -28.41 -7.16 0.37
CA ILE A 29 -29.40 -6.63 -0.56
C ILE A 29 -29.85 -5.23 -0.16
N ALA A 30 -30.20 -4.43 -1.17
CA ALA A 30 -30.75 -3.10 -0.97
C ALA A 30 -32.16 -2.99 -1.57
N PHE A 31 -33.05 -2.29 -0.87
CA PHE A 31 -34.45 -2.10 -1.22
C PHE A 31 -34.72 -0.62 -1.47
N SER A 32 -35.50 -0.33 -2.50
CA SER A 32 -36.08 0.99 -2.73
C SER A 32 -37.59 0.86 -2.94
N PRO A 33 -38.43 1.58 -2.18
CA PRO A 33 -39.84 1.70 -2.49
C PRO A 33 -39.99 2.53 -3.77
N VAL A 34 -40.52 1.93 -4.84
CA VAL A 34 -40.81 2.66 -6.07
C VAL A 34 -42.01 3.56 -5.79
N GLN A 35 -41.87 4.87 -5.98
CA GLN A 35 -42.87 5.87 -5.57
C GLN A 35 -44.21 5.76 -6.33
N THR A 36 -44.28 4.98 -7.40
CA THR A 36 -45.44 4.92 -8.32
C THR A 36 -46.12 3.54 -8.41
N THR A 37 -45.59 2.51 -7.75
CA THR A 37 -46.13 1.13 -7.77
C THR A 37 -45.91 0.46 -6.42
N ASP A 38 -46.79 -0.45 -6.00
CA ASP A 38 -46.57 -1.33 -4.81
C ASP A 38 -45.36 -2.28 -4.97
N GLU A 39 -44.62 -2.19 -6.08
CA GLU A 39 -43.40 -2.92 -6.33
C GLU A 39 -42.20 -2.32 -5.58
N VAL A 40 -41.59 -3.13 -4.73
CA VAL A 40 -40.32 -2.81 -4.07
C VAL A 40 -39.20 -3.33 -4.96
N LEU A 41 -38.34 -2.42 -5.43
CA LEU A 41 -37.17 -2.79 -6.20
C LEU A 41 -36.08 -3.28 -5.23
N VAL A 42 -35.53 -4.46 -5.51
CA VAL A 42 -34.50 -5.09 -4.69
C VAL A 42 -33.28 -5.35 -5.55
N ARG A 43 -32.10 -4.88 -5.14
CA ARG A 43 -30.85 -5.09 -5.88
C ARG A 43 -29.84 -5.89 -5.07
N ASN A 44 -29.04 -6.70 -5.76
CA ASN A 44 -27.90 -7.40 -5.18
C ASN A 44 -26.76 -6.41 -4.91
N ILE A 45 -26.20 -6.45 -3.70
CA ILE A 45 -24.99 -5.70 -3.35
C ILE A 45 -23.79 -6.64 -3.28
N PHE A 46 -23.95 -7.84 -2.74
CA PHE A 46 -22.93 -8.89 -2.69
C PHE A 46 -23.59 -10.17 -2.18
N SER A 47 -23.32 -11.30 -2.83
CA SER A 47 -23.81 -12.60 -2.35
C SER A 47 -22.68 -13.62 -2.29
N ILE A 48 -22.67 -14.41 -1.23
CA ILE A 48 -21.78 -15.57 -1.08
C ILE A 48 -22.58 -16.79 -0.64
N TYR A 49 -22.34 -17.91 -1.33
CA TYR A 49 -22.87 -19.22 -1.01
C TYR A 49 -21.69 -20.11 -0.61
N VAL A 50 -21.68 -20.59 0.64
CA VAL A 50 -20.59 -21.39 1.19
C VAL A 50 -21.03 -22.84 1.35
N ALA A 51 -20.32 -23.79 0.73
CA ALA A 51 -20.63 -25.21 0.83
C ALA A 51 -20.36 -25.72 2.25
N GLU A 52 -21.34 -26.40 2.84
CA GLU A 52 -21.31 -26.89 4.22
C GLU A 52 -21.63 -28.40 4.27
N PRO A 53 -20.94 -29.16 5.14
CA PRO A 53 -21.21 -30.58 5.33
C PRO A 53 -22.38 -30.82 6.30
N GLY A 54 -22.80 -32.09 6.39
CA GLY A 54 -23.72 -32.56 7.43
C GLY A 54 -25.21 -32.34 7.12
N GLU A 55 -26.03 -32.34 8.17
CA GLU A 55 -27.47 -32.14 8.02
C GLU A 55 -27.79 -30.65 7.79
N ARG A 56 -28.63 -30.36 6.79
CA ARG A 56 -29.07 -29.00 6.50
C ARG A 56 -29.88 -28.46 7.70
N PRO A 57 -29.51 -27.31 8.29
CA PRO A 57 -30.28 -26.75 9.39
C PRO A 57 -31.69 -26.33 8.92
N PRO A 58 -32.67 -26.25 9.82
CA PRO A 58 -33.99 -25.74 9.49
C PRO A 58 -33.91 -24.26 9.08
N GLU A 59 -34.87 -23.83 8.27
CA GLU A 59 -34.99 -22.42 7.87
C GLU A 59 -35.06 -21.48 9.10
N PRO A 60 -34.37 -20.34 9.07
CA PRO A 60 -34.38 -19.41 10.17
C PRO A 60 -35.77 -18.78 10.33
N LYS A 61 -36.21 -18.59 11.59
CA LYS A 61 -37.49 -17.93 11.89
C LYS A 61 -37.56 -16.47 11.42
N GLN A 62 -36.40 -15.83 11.26
CA GLN A 62 -36.26 -14.48 10.73
C GLN A 62 -35.34 -14.52 9.51
N LEU A 63 -35.83 -14.05 8.37
CA LEU A 63 -35.09 -14.03 7.10
C LEU A 63 -33.85 -13.12 7.15
N PHE A 64 -33.93 -12.04 7.91
CA PHE A 64 -32.89 -11.02 7.99
C PHE A 64 -32.11 -11.13 9.28
N LEU A 65 -30.80 -11.02 9.19
CA LEU A 65 -29.91 -10.95 10.36
C LEU A 65 -30.15 -9.67 11.17
N ASP A 66 -30.55 -8.60 10.50
CA ASP A 66 -30.63 -7.27 11.09
C ASP A 66 -32.03 -6.99 11.65
N LYS A 67 -32.11 -6.45 12.86
CA LYS A 67 -33.40 -6.03 13.45
C LYS A 67 -34.02 -4.84 12.71
N LYS A 68 -33.21 -3.96 12.12
CA LYS A 68 -33.65 -2.77 11.37
C LYS A 68 -32.82 -2.63 10.10
N SER A 69 -33.42 -2.09 9.04
CA SER A 69 -32.71 -1.76 7.81
C SER A 69 -31.71 -0.63 8.02
N ARG A 70 -30.53 -0.69 7.39
CA ARG A 70 -29.56 0.39 7.39
C ARG A 70 -29.86 1.38 6.27
N LYS A 71 -29.81 2.67 6.55
CA LYS A 71 -29.78 3.74 5.54
C LYS A 71 -28.41 4.39 5.59
N LEU A 72 -27.78 4.58 4.43
CA LEU A 72 -26.47 5.24 4.32
C LEU A 72 -26.65 6.74 4.17
N LYS A 73 -25.75 7.54 4.74
CA LYS A 73 -25.86 9.00 4.68
C LYS A 73 -25.42 9.50 3.30
N GLY A 74 -26.34 10.09 2.55
CA GLY A 74 -26.07 10.56 1.18
C GLY A 74 -26.59 9.64 0.09
N LEU A 75 -27.20 8.49 0.45
CA LEU A 75 -27.92 7.62 -0.48
C LEU A 75 -29.40 7.57 -0.13
N GLU A 76 -30.17 8.50 -0.70
CA GLU A 76 -31.61 8.61 -0.45
C GLU A 76 -32.40 7.49 -1.16
N GLY A 77 -33.52 7.09 -0.56
CA GLY A 77 -34.44 6.11 -1.15
C GLY A 77 -34.00 4.65 -1.07
N TRP A 78 -32.79 4.36 -0.58
CA TRP A 78 -32.28 3.00 -0.42
C TRP A 78 -32.13 2.59 1.05
N SER A 79 -32.43 1.34 1.33
CA SER A 79 -32.22 0.71 2.63
C SER A 79 -31.56 -0.66 2.44
N PHE A 80 -30.64 -1.04 3.33
CA PHE A 80 -29.83 -2.24 3.21
C PHE A 80 -30.20 -3.26 4.28
N ARG A 81 -30.13 -4.54 3.92
CA ARG A 81 -30.34 -5.68 4.83
C ARG A 81 -29.43 -6.83 4.43
N VAL A 82 -29.16 -7.71 5.40
CA VAL A 82 -28.44 -8.97 5.16
C VAL A 82 -29.35 -10.16 5.46
N THR A 83 -29.40 -11.12 4.53
CA THR A 83 -30.04 -12.43 4.73
C THR A 83 -28.99 -13.48 5.03
N LYS A 84 -29.38 -14.52 5.79
CA LYS A 84 -28.55 -15.69 6.03
C LYS A 84 -29.43 -16.92 6.14
N ARG A 85 -29.23 -17.91 5.27
CA ARG A 85 -30.13 -19.08 5.18
C ARG A 85 -29.45 -20.32 4.58
N PRO A 86 -29.90 -21.52 4.94
CA PRO A 86 -29.47 -22.74 4.26
C PRO A 86 -30.16 -22.89 2.89
N ILE A 87 -29.44 -23.43 1.89
CA ILE A 87 -29.98 -23.73 0.55
C ILE A 87 -29.48 -25.12 0.13
N GLY A 88 -30.35 -25.92 -0.50
CA GLY A 88 -29.96 -27.21 -1.07
C GLY A 88 -29.13 -27.06 -2.35
N ILE A 89 -28.20 -28.00 -2.57
CA ILE A 89 -27.32 -27.97 -3.75
C ILE A 89 -28.12 -27.94 -5.06
N ILE A 90 -29.13 -28.80 -5.18
CA ILE A 90 -29.97 -28.91 -6.40
C ILE A 90 -30.71 -27.60 -6.68
N GLU A 91 -31.27 -27.00 -5.63
CA GLU A 91 -32.02 -25.74 -5.71
C GLU A 91 -31.12 -24.59 -6.17
N LEU A 92 -29.90 -24.50 -5.63
CA LEU A 92 -28.93 -23.47 -6.01
C LEU A 92 -28.47 -23.64 -7.46
N LEU A 93 -28.19 -24.87 -7.89
CA LEU A 93 -27.80 -25.15 -9.29
C LEU A 93 -28.92 -24.76 -10.26
N ALA A 94 -30.17 -25.04 -9.92
CA ALA A 94 -31.32 -24.62 -10.72
C ALA A 94 -31.44 -23.09 -10.82
N CYS A 95 -31.09 -22.33 -9.77
CA CYS A 95 -31.05 -20.86 -9.82
C CYS A 95 -30.00 -20.35 -10.82
N ILE A 96 -28.81 -20.98 -10.86
CA ILE A 96 -27.74 -20.61 -11.79
C ILE A 96 -28.14 -20.94 -13.24
N GLU A 97 -28.74 -22.11 -13.46
CA GLU A 97 -29.26 -22.52 -14.78
C GLU A 97 -30.37 -21.56 -15.24
N HIS A 98 -31.31 -21.21 -14.35
CA HIS A 98 -32.36 -20.24 -14.64
C HIS A 98 -31.78 -18.89 -15.06
N TYR A 99 -30.83 -18.35 -14.30
CA TYR A 99 -30.14 -17.11 -14.68
C TYR A 99 -29.48 -17.22 -16.07
N GLY A 100 -28.85 -18.36 -16.36
CA GLY A 100 -28.25 -18.61 -17.67
C GLY A 100 -29.23 -18.55 -18.84
N HIS A 101 -30.50 -18.87 -18.62
CA HIS A 101 -31.55 -18.86 -19.64
C HIS A 101 -32.33 -17.54 -19.71
N THR A 102 -32.61 -16.91 -18.57
CA THR A 102 -33.49 -15.75 -18.48
C THR A 102 -32.76 -14.43 -18.28
N GLY A 103 -31.52 -14.47 -17.81
CA GLY A 103 -30.77 -13.28 -17.36
C GLY A 103 -31.29 -12.68 -16.05
N VAL A 104 -32.28 -13.31 -15.40
CA VAL A 104 -32.90 -12.83 -14.16
C VAL A 104 -32.37 -13.65 -12.99
N TRP A 105 -31.77 -12.98 -12.00
CA TRP A 105 -31.28 -13.62 -10.79
C TRP A 105 -32.39 -13.70 -9.75
N ILE A 106 -32.84 -14.92 -9.46
CA ILE A 106 -33.89 -15.18 -8.48
C ILE A 106 -33.31 -16.15 -7.44
N PRO A 107 -32.86 -15.65 -6.28
CA PRO A 107 -32.51 -16.53 -5.18
C PRO A 107 -33.74 -17.30 -4.70
N LEU A 108 -33.54 -18.55 -4.27
CA LEU A 108 -34.62 -19.40 -3.76
C LEU A 108 -35.45 -18.67 -2.68
N ASP A 109 -36.78 -18.75 -2.77
CA ASP A 109 -37.72 -18.13 -1.82
C ASP A 109 -37.57 -16.61 -1.62
N GLN A 110 -36.97 -15.91 -2.59
CA GLN A 110 -36.87 -14.46 -2.61
C GLN A 110 -37.46 -13.85 -3.88
N LYS A 111 -37.68 -12.54 -3.85
CA LYS A 111 -37.98 -11.77 -5.06
C LYS A 111 -36.76 -11.73 -5.98
N ALA A 112 -37.02 -11.57 -7.28
CA ALA A 112 -35.96 -11.32 -8.25
C ALA A 112 -35.08 -10.14 -7.78
N LEU A 113 -33.77 -10.35 -7.76
CA LEU A 113 -32.81 -9.32 -7.43
C LEU A 113 -32.32 -8.67 -8.72
N GLN A 114 -32.33 -7.34 -8.74
CA GLN A 114 -31.67 -6.58 -9.78
C GLN A 114 -30.16 -6.81 -9.67
N VAL A 115 -29.58 -7.37 -10.73
CA VAL A 115 -28.15 -7.61 -10.91
C VAL A 115 -27.71 -6.96 -12.22
N GLY A 116 -26.43 -6.61 -12.34
CA GLY A 116 -25.87 -6.33 -13.66
C GLY A 116 -25.71 -7.61 -14.49
N ARG A 117 -24.94 -7.52 -15.58
CA ARG A 117 -24.67 -8.69 -16.42
C ARG A 117 -23.62 -9.57 -15.72
N LEU A 118 -24.08 -10.65 -15.10
CA LEU A 118 -23.21 -11.60 -14.42
C LEU A 118 -22.51 -12.52 -15.44
N VAL A 119 -21.18 -12.51 -15.42
CA VAL A 119 -20.33 -13.35 -16.26
C VAL A 119 -19.57 -14.32 -15.37
N ALA A 120 -19.68 -15.61 -15.69
CA ALA A 120 -18.97 -16.63 -14.92
C ALA A 120 -17.46 -16.56 -15.15
N ALA A 121 -16.70 -16.53 -14.05
CA ALA A 121 -15.27 -16.69 -14.04
C ALA A 121 -14.88 -18.17 -13.83
N PRO A 122 -13.70 -18.60 -14.31
CA PRO A 122 -13.20 -19.94 -14.02
C PRO A 122 -12.97 -20.14 -12.51
N PRO A 123 -13.06 -21.39 -12.00
CA PRO A 123 -12.76 -21.69 -10.60
C PRO A 123 -11.34 -21.23 -10.21
N MET A 124 -11.23 -20.59 -9.05
CA MET A 124 -9.97 -20.11 -8.50
C MET A 124 -9.71 -20.74 -7.14
N PHE A 125 -8.47 -21.17 -6.86
CA PHE A 125 -8.09 -21.58 -5.51
C PHE A 125 -7.63 -20.37 -4.69
N CYS A 126 -8.27 -20.13 -3.55
CA CYS A 126 -7.92 -19.11 -2.58
C CYS A 126 -7.24 -19.77 -1.36
N PRO A 127 -5.92 -19.61 -1.19
CA PRO A 127 -5.25 -20.12 0.00
C PRO A 127 -5.67 -19.31 1.25
N PRO A 128 -5.51 -19.88 2.46
CA PRO A 128 -5.67 -19.14 3.70
C PRO A 128 -4.67 -17.99 3.80
N ASP A 129 -4.98 -17.03 4.67
CA ASP A 129 -4.05 -15.96 5.02
C ASP A 129 -2.80 -16.53 5.70
N SER A 130 -1.67 -15.86 5.48
CA SER A 130 -0.40 -16.15 6.12
C SER A 130 0.19 -14.86 6.72
N ARG A 131 1.50 -14.64 6.61
CA ARG A 131 2.07 -13.29 6.82
C ARG A 131 1.59 -12.29 5.76
N THR A 132 1.22 -12.80 4.59
CA THR A 132 0.56 -12.01 3.55
C THR A 132 -0.92 -12.33 3.55
N GLU A 133 -1.75 -11.30 3.65
CA GLU A 133 -3.20 -11.43 3.53
C GLU A 133 -3.60 -11.53 2.06
N VAL A 134 -4.45 -12.50 1.73
CA VAL A 134 -5.08 -12.63 0.42
C VAL A 134 -6.36 -11.78 0.43
N PRO A 135 -6.50 -10.78 -0.46
CA PRO A 135 -7.65 -9.85 -0.39
C PRO A 135 -9.01 -10.54 -0.39
N LEU A 136 -9.16 -11.65 -1.15
CA LEU A 136 -10.41 -12.38 -1.25
C LEU A 136 -10.86 -13.01 0.09
N ASN A 137 -9.91 -13.35 0.99
CA ASN A 137 -10.25 -13.87 2.32
C ASN A 137 -11.04 -12.87 3.18
N ALA A 138 -11.06 -11.59 2.83
CA ALA A 138 -11.85 -10.57 3.51
C ALA A 138 -13.37 -10.76 3.36
N VAL A 139 -13.82 -11.56 2.40
CA VAL A 139 -15.25 -11.83 2.14
C VAL A 139 -15.60 -13.33 2.15
N LEU A 140 -14.60 -14.21 2.28
CA LEU A 140 -14.81 -15.66 2.39
C LEU A 140 -15.06 -16.08 3.83
N LYS A 141 -15.90 -17.09 4.03
CA LYS A 141 -16.17 -17.65 5.35
C LYS A 141 -15.08 -18.65 5.73
N ASN A 142 -14.41 -18.42 6.86
CA ASN A 142 -13.56 -19.40 7.55
C ASN A 142 -12.46 -20.08 6.70
N ASN A 143 -11.79 -19.35 5.82
CA ASN A 143 -10.73 -19.89 4.97
C ASN A 143 -9.38 -20.01 5.71
N PHE A 144 -9.31 -20.85 6.75
CA PHE A 144 -8.16 -20.90 7.68
C PHE A 144 -7.21 -22.09 7.49
N TRP A 145 -7.70 -23.21 6.94
CA TRP A 145 -6.96 -24.48 6.91
C TRP A 145 -6.21 -24.67 5.60
N SER A 146 -6.78 -25.42 4.67
CA SER A 146 -6.12 -25.78 3.42
C SER A 146 -6.37 -24.79 2.29
N GLY A 147 -7.42 -23.95 2.42
CA GLY A 147 -7.87 -23.05 1.38
C GLY A 147 -9.29 -23.39 0.91
N SER A 148 -9.76 -22.67 -0.10
CA SER A 148 -11.10 -22.87 -0.69
C SER A 148 -11.05 -22.63 -2.19
N TYR A 149 -11.82 -23.39 -2.97
CA TYR A 149 -12.17 -22.98 -4.31
C TYR A 149 -13.25 -21.91 -4.28
N VAL A 150 -13.15 -20.96 -5.19
CA VAL A 150 -14.14 -19.90 -5.40
C VAL A 150 -14.52 -19.90 -6.86
N ILE A 151 -15.81 -20.11 -7.13
CA ILE A 151 -16.42 -19.83 -8.43
C ILE A 151 -17.19 -18.52 -8.30
N GLU A 152 -17.11 -17.68 -9.32
CA GLU A 152 -17.61 -16.32 -9.25
C GLU A 152 -18.46 -15.98 -10.48
N LEU A 153 -19.61 -15.37 -10.26
CA LEU A 153 -20.38 -14.68 -11.29
C LEU A 153 -20.16 -13.18 -11.11
N LYS A 154 -19.39 -12.59 -12.02
CA LYS A 154 -18.93 -11.20 -11.95
C LYS A 154 -19.92 -10.25 -12.60
N ASP A 155 -20.32 -9.21 -11.88
CA ASP A 155 -20.99 -8.06 -12.48
C ASP A 155 -19.92 -7.08 -13.03
N GLU A 156 -19.35 -7.35 -14.20
CA GLU A 156 -18.26 -6.48 -14.72
C GLU A 156 -18.70 -5.03 -14.98
N GLY A 157 -19.97 -4.85 -15.35
CA GLY A 157 -20.54 -3.55 -15.71
C GLY A 157 -20.91 -2.70 -14.51
N LYS A 158 -21.24 -3.31 -13.37
CA LYS A 158 -21.71 -2.63 -12.14
C LYS A 158 -22.84 -1.63 -12.40
N SER A 159 -23.65 -1.87 -13.43
CA SER A 159 -24.62 -0.90 -13.97
C SER A 159 -25.70 -0.53 -12.97
N THR A 160 -26.02 -1.43 -12.04
CA THR A 160 -27.02 -1.26 -10.98
C THR A 160 -26.45 -0.64 -9.69
N LEU A 161 -25.13 -0.43 -9.63
CA LEU A 161 -24.39 -0.05 -8.43
C LEU A 161 -23.45 1.16 -8.66
N THR A 162 -23.67 1.92 -9.72
CA THR A 162 -22.80 3.07 -10.07
C THR A 162 -22.73 4.13 -8.98
N ASP A 163 -23.81 4.26 -8.21
CA ASP A 163 -23.92 5.13 -7.03
C ASP A 163 -22.93 4.72 -5.92
N LEU A 164 -22.82 3.43 -5.62
CA LEU A 164 -21.88 2.92 -4.61
C LEU A 164 -20.44 2.85 -5.14
N VAL A 165 -20.25 2.58 -6.43
CA VAL A 165 -18.91 2.46 -7.03
C VAL A 165 -18.21 3.82 -7.19
N ARG A 166 -18.97 4.92 -7.34
CA ARG A 166 -18.40 6.27 -7.54
C ARG A 166 -18.11 7.01 -6.24
N ASP A 167 -18.78 6.65 -5.15
CA ASP A 167 -18.65 7.31 -3.86
C ASP A 167 -17.93 6.40 -2.85
N ASP A 168 -16.62 6.63 -2.71
CA ASP A 168 -15.75 5.89 -1.78
C ASP A 168 -16.21 6.02 -0.32
N VAL A 169 -16.84 7.14 0.07
CA VAL A 169 -17.28 7.38 1.46
C VAL A 169 -18.52 6.54 1.76
N LEU A 170 -19.50 6.53 0.84
CA LEU A 170 -20.68 5.67 0.96
C LEU A 170 -20.31 4.19 0.99
N PHE A 171 -19.35 3.78 0.17
CA PHE A 171 -18.89 2.40 0.11
C PHE A 171 -18.18 1.96 1.38
N GLU A 172 -17.33 2.82 1.96
CA GLU A 172 -16.68 2.54 3.24
C GLU A 172 -17.71 2.45 4.38
N GLU A 173 -18.70 3.37 4.44
CA GLU A 173 -19.78 3.32 5.43
C GLU A 173 -20.55 1.98 5.37
N LEU A 174 -20.83 1.50 4.16
CA LEU A 174 -21.47 0.20 3.94
C LEU A 174 -20.60 -0.95 4.46
N SER A 175 -19.31 -0.95 4.13
CA SER A 175 -18.36 -1.99 4.54
C SER A 175 -18.16 -2.04 6.06
N GLU A 176 -18.03 -0.88 6.70
CA GLU A 176 -17.94 -0.77 8.16
C GLU A 176 -19.20 -1.33 8.83
N TRP A 177 -20.39 -0.98 8.34
CA TRP A 177 -21.65 -1.52 8.85
C TRP A 177 -21.72 -3.04 8.72
N LEU A 178 -21.34 -3.61 7.56
CA LEU A 178 -21.33 -5.07 7.36
C LEU A 178 -20.39 -5.76 8.34
N THR A 179 -19.21 -5.19 8.59
CA THR A 179 -18.20 -5.72 9.53
C THR A 179 -18.73 -5.81 10.98
N THR A 180 -19.72 -4.99 11.35
CA THR A 180 -20.33 -5.07 12.70
C THR A 180 -21.21 -6.31 12.90
N MET A 181 -21.63 -6.98 11.82
CA MET A 181 -22.61 -8.08 11.86
C MET A 181 -22.03 -9.39 11.36
N LEU A 182 -21.17 -9.32 10.35
CA LEU A 182 -20.46 -10.45 9.76
C LEU A 182 -18.99 -10.05 9.58
N PRO A 183 -18.03 -10.99 9.66
CA PRO A 183 -16.63 -10.73 9.34
C PRO A 183 -16.43 -10.59 7.81
N LEU A 184 -17.15 -9.64 7.20
CA LEU A 184 -17.24 -9.42 5.77
C LEU A 184 -16.82 -7.98 5.47
N ASN A 185 -15.63 -7.82 4.92
CA ASN A 185 -15.02 -6.53 4.62
C ASN A 185 -14.91 -6.35 3.10
N ILE A 186 -15.98 -5.85 2.50
CA ILE A 186 -16.05 -5.59 1.05
C ILE A 186 -15.13 -4.45 0.61
N ALA A 187 -14.73 -3.54 1.51
CA ALA A 187 -13.78 -2.47 1.21
C ALA A 187 -12.41 -2.98 0.76
N ARG A 188 -12.05 -4.22 1.14
CA ARG A 188 -10.81 -4.88 0.68
C ARG A 188 -10.91 -5.42 -0.75
N VAL A 189 -12.13 -5.61 -1.26
CA VAL A 189 -12.43 -6.15 -2.59
C VAL A 189 -13.55 -5.35 -3.28
N PRO A 190 -13.36 -4.03 -3.49
CA PRO A 190 -14.38 -3.17 -4.11
C PRO A 190 -14.79 -3.64 -5.50
N ASP A 191 -13.86 -4.29 -6.20
CA ASP A 191 -14.08 -4.93 -7.49
C ASP A 191 -15.13 -6.06 -7.45
N ARG A 192 -15.56 -6.49 -6.26
CA ARG A 192 -16.51 -7.59 -6.04
C ARG A 192 -17.91 -7.18 -5.65
N ILE A 193 -18.17 -5.88 -5.52
CA ILE A 193 -19.54 -5.41 -5.28
C ILE A 193 -20.45 -5.82 -6.46
N GLY A 194 -21.63 -6.36 -6.20
CA GLY A 194 -22.55 -6.89 -7.22
C GLY A 194 -22.29 -8.34 -7.62
N ASP A 195 -21.14 -8.92 -7.26
CA ASP A 195 -20.78 -10.28 -7.63
C ASP A 195 -21.54 -11.31 -6.79
N VAL A 196 -21.62 -12.53 -7.33
CA VAL A 196 -22.15 -13.71 -6.65
C VAL A 196 -21.05 -14.76 -6.56
N LEU A 197 -20.65 -15.12 -5.35
CA LEU A 197 -19.56 -16.03 -5.06
C LEU A 197 -20.07 -17.39 -4.58
N PHE A 198 -19.43 -18.46 -5.02
CA PHE A 198 -19.61 -19.82 -4.51
C PHE A 198 -18.28 -20.28 -3.91
N GLN A 199 -18.25 -20.46 -2.60
CA GLN A 199 -17.09 -20.94 -1.88
C GLN A 199 -17.25 -22.44 -1.60
N ILE A 200 -16.26 -23.23 -2.01
CA ILE A 200 -16.15 -24.66 -1.74
C ILE A 200 -14.87 -24.83 -0.93
N PRO A 201 -14.96 -24.96 0.41
CA PRO A 201 -13.79 -25.20 1.23
C PRO A 201 -13.02 -26.44 0.76
N SER A 202 -11.72 -26.48 0.99
CA SER A 202 -10.94 -27.71 0.83
C SER A 202 -10.77 -28.34 2.21
N SER A 203 -11.65 -29.28 2.55
CA SER A 203 -11.67 -29.97 3.86
C SER A 203 -11.35 -31.47 3.77
N ALA A 204 -11.08 -32.00 2.58
CA ALA A 204 -10.70 -33.39 2.39
C ALA A 204 -9.36 -33.74 3.06
N LEU A 205 -8.51 -32.73 3.22
CA LEU A 205 -7.13 -32.82 3.63
C LEU A 205 -6.81 -31.60 4.51
N ILE A 206 -6.05 -31.82 5.57
CA ILE A 206 -5.31 -30.75 6.26
C ILE A 206 -3.82 -30.98 6.01
N ALA A 207 -3.14 -29.92 5.57
CA ALA A 207 -1.70 -29.89 5.42
C ALA A 207 -1.11 -28.72 6.22
N GLU A 208 -0.29 -29.04 7.22
CA GLU A 208 0.44 -28.05 8.02
C GLU A 208 1.91 -28.00 7.64
N PHE A 209 2.43 -26.78 7.60
CA PHE A 209 3.82 -26.46 7.32
C PHE A 209 4.38 -25.65 8.47
N ARG A 210 5.40 -26.17 9.14
CA ARG A 210 6.11 -25.43 10.20
C ARG A 210 7.59 -25.45 9.90
N ARG A 211 8.20 -24.27 9.81
CA ARG A 211 9.65 -24.11 9.68
C ARG A 211 10.21 -23.41 10.91
N PRO A 212 10.58 -24.15 11.96
CA PRO A 212 11.30 -23.56 13.07
C PRO A 212 12.68 -23.04 12.61
N PRO A 213 13.25 -22.07 13.33
CA PRO A 213 14.51 -21.46 12.94
C PRO A 213 15.66 -22.47 12.98
N GLY A 214 16.44 -22.54 11.90
CA GLY A 214 17.59 -23.46 11.83
C GLY A 214 17.24 -24.95 11.81
N MET A 215 15.96 -25.30 11.66
CA MET A 215 15.47 -26.68 11.60
C MET A 215 14.88 -26.98 10.20
N PRO A 216 14.82 -28.27 9.81
CA PRO A 216 14.08 -28.69 8.63
C PRO A 216 12.61 -28.26 8.69
N VAL A 217 11.96 -28.21 7.52
CA VAL A 217 10.53 -27.93 7.47
C VAL A 217 9.77 -29.17 7.91
N TYR A 218 8.98 -29.02 8.97
CA TYR A 218 8.06 -30.05 9.42
C TYR A 218 6.76 -29.96 8.61
N LEU A 219 6.42 -31.09 8.01
CA LEU A 219 5.21 -31.30 7.25
C LEU A 219 4.29 -32.19 8.08
N ARG A 220 3.01 -31.85 8.16
CA ARG A 220 1.99 -32.77 8.67
C ARG A 220 0.83 -32.82 7.71
N MET A 221 0.39 -34.04 7.42
CA MET A 221 -0.77 -34.27 6.58
C MET A 221 -1.73 -35.26 7.22
N ALA A 222 -3.01 -34.92 7.18
CA ALA A 222 -4.08 -35.82 7.57
C ALA A 222 -5.24 -35.71 6.56
N TRP A 223 -5.76 -36.86 6.15
CA TRP A 223 -7.03 -36.94 5.42
C TRP A 223 -8.20 -36.86 6.39
N HIS A 224 -9.32 -36.33 5.92
CA HIS A 224 -10.57 -36.41 6.65
C HIS A 224 -10.94 -37.90 6.89
N PRO A 225 -11.40 -38.30 8.09
CA PRO A 225 -11.63 -39.71 8.41
C PRO A 225 -12.60 -40.44 7.47
N GLU A 226 -13.54 -39.71 6.90
CA GLU A 226 -14.57 -40.24 5.99
C GLU A 226 -14.17 -40.20 4.51
N ILE A 227 -12.97 -39.71 4.19
CA ILE A 227 -12.50 -39.56 2.81
C ILE A 227 -11.33 -40.50 2.60
N ALA A 228 -11.44 -41.36 1.59
CA ALA A 228 -10.40 -42.31 1.23
C ALA A 228 -9.12 -41.55 0.82
N ALA A 229 -8.01 -41.88 1.48
CA ALA A 229 -6.71 -41.32 1.14
C ALA A 229 -6.32 -41.71 -0.29
N ARG A 230 -5.72 -40.76 -1.01
CA ARG A 230 -5.27 -40.94 -2.39
C ARG A 230 -3.93 -40.25 -2.65
N PRO A 231 -3.20 -40.62 -3.73
CA PRO A 231 -1.86 -40.13 -3.98
C PRO A 231 -1.84 -38.62 -4.23
N VAL A 232 -1.06 -37.91 -3.40
CA VAL A 232 -0.87 -36.46 -3.47
C VAL A 232 0.60 -36.10 -3.55
N VAL A 233 0.89 -35.03 -4.28
CA VAL A 233 2.25 -34.49 -4.45
C VAL A 233 2.32 -33.14 -3.76
N GLY A 234 3.34 -32.96 -2.93
CA GLY A 234 3.74 -31.66 -2.41
C GLY A 234 4.67 -30.95 -3.38
N GLU A 235 4.46 -29.65 -3.56
CA GLU A 235 5.41 -28.75 -4.22
C GLU A 235 5.73 -27.62 -3.25
N TYR A 236 7.01 -27.29 -3.12
CA TYR A 236 7.43 -26.04 -2.51
C TYR A 236 8.20 -25.18 -3.50
N ARG A 237 8.05 -23.87 -3.38
CA ARG A 237 8.77 -22.86 -4.16
C ARG A 237 9.26 -21.74 -3.26
N VAL A 238 10.52 -21.35 -3.40
CA VAL A 238 11.05 -20.12 -2.78
C VAL A 238 11.28 -19.08 -3.87
N GLU A 239 10.61 -17.94 -3.76
CA GLU A 239 10.76 -16.80 -4.68
C GLU A 239 11.49 -15.65 -3.98
N GLN A 240 12.52 -15.08 -4.61
CA GLN A 240 13.23 -13.90 -4.11
C GLN A 240 13.48 -12.93 -5.26
N ASP A 241 13.05 -11.68 -5.10
CA ASP A 241 13.23 -10.62 -6.10
C ASP A 241 12.73 -11.00 -7.52
N GLY A 242 11.69 -11.83 -7.59
CA GLY A 242 11.12 -12.35 -8.84
C GLY A 242 11.86 -13.53 -9.46
N LEU A 243 12.94 -14.01 -8.83
CA LEU A 243 13.64 -15.25 -9.19
C LEU A 243 13.08 -16.43 -8.39
N ILE A 244 13.03 -17.60 -9.02
CA ILE A 244 12.75 -18.86 -8.32
C ILE A 244 14.08 -19.38 -7.77
N ALA A 245 14.32 -19.17 -6.48
CA ALA A 245 15.56 -19.55 -5.81
C ALA A 245 15.63 -21.06 -5.52
N SER A 246 14.48 -21.70 -5.30
CA SER A 246 14.38 -23.15 -5.12
C SER A 246 12.98 -23.64 -5.48
N LEU A 247 12.90 -24.83 -6.07
CA LEU A 247 11.66 -25.52 -6.44
C LEU A 247 11.88 -27.02 -6.31
N ALA A 248 11.02 -27.72 -5.59
CA ALA A 248 10.99 -29.17 -5.62
C ALA A 248 9.58 -29.74 -5.47
N ARG A 249 9.41 -30.94 -6.01
CA ARG A 249 8.21 -31.77 -5.87
C ARG A 249 8.56 -33.06 -5.15
N PHE A 250 7.65 -33.54 -4.33
CA PHE A 250 7.84 -34.75 -3.55
C PHE A 250 6.50 -35.43 -3.28
N GLU A 251 6.52 -36.76 -3.09
CA GLU A 251 5.34 -37.47 -2.63
C GLU A 251 5.02 -37.02 -1.20
N PHE A 252 3.80 -36.55 -0.94
CA PHE A 252 3.46 -36.03 0.38
C PHE A 252 3.05 -37.20 1.30
N PRO A 253 3.86 -37.55 2.31
CA PRO A 253 3.54 -38.68 3.18
C PRO A 253 2.41 -38.33 4.15
N VAL A 254 1.51 -39.30 4.40
CA VAL A 254 0.51 -39.19 5.47
C VAL A 254 1.23 -39.18 6.82
N GLY A 255 0.83 -38.30 7.73
CA GLY A 255 1.46 -38.15 9.04
C GLY A 255 2.53 -37.06 9.05
N ALA A 256 3.54 -37.22 9.91
CA ALA A 256 4.60 -36.23 10.10
C ALA A 256 5.84 -36.59 9.27
N ALA A 257 6.39 -35.60 8.56
CA ALA A 257 7.65 -35.72 7.83
C ALA A 257 8.49 -34.46 7.98
N SER A 258 9.77 -34.56 7.62
CA SER A 258 10.70 -33.43 7.57
C SER A 258 11.27 -33.30 6.16
N LEU A 259 11.35 -32.07 5.68
CA LEU A 259 11.94 -31.73 4.40
C LEU A 259 13.07 -30.71 4.58
N ASP A 260 14.23 -31.04 4.04
CA ASP A 260 15.35 -30.11 3.99
C ASP A 260 15.15 -29.14 2.82
N ILE A 261 14.80 -27.90 3.16
CA ILE A 261 14.76 -26.79 2.20
C ILE A 261 16.07 -26.03 2.32
N PRO A 262 16.79 -25.78 1.21
CA PRO A 262 18.00 -24.96 1.21
C PRO A 262 17.83 -23.66 1.99
N SER A 263 18.88 -23.23 2.68
CA SER A 263 18.92 -21.95 3.39
C SER A 263 18.98 -20.79 2.41
N THR A 264 17.84 -20.47 1.80
CA THR A 264 17.63 -19.36 0.87
C THR A 264 16.65 -18.38 1.48
N SER A 265 16.96 -17.08 1.41
CA SER A 265 15.99 -16.01 1.68
C SER A 265 14.90 -16.00 0.60
N GLY A 266 13.70 -15.52 0.95
CA GLY A 266 12.62 -15.34 -0.02
C GLY A 266 11.26 -15.82 0.51
N ASP A 267 10.26 -15.70 -0.34
CA ASP A 267 8.89 -16.11 -0.08
C ASP A 267 8.71 -17.59 -0.43
N LEU A 268 8.62 -18.42 0.60
CA LEU A 268 8.25 -19.82 0.53
C LEU A 268 6.74 -19.96 0.31
N ARG A 269 6.38 -20.70 -0.74
CA ARG A 269 5.01 -21.15 -1.03
C ARG A 269 4.97 -22.65 -1.03
N PHE A 270 3.86 -23.18 -0.57
CA PHE A 270 3.59 -24.60 -0.58
C PHE A 270 2.28 -24.88 -1.31
N SER A 271 2.21 -25.99 -2.06
CA SER A 271 0.96 -26.54 -2.59
C SER A 271 0.92 -28.06 -2.52
N VAL A 272 -0.25 -28.62 -2.19
CA VAL A 272 -0.56 -30.05 -2.26
C VAL A 272 -1.49 -30.28 -3.45
N TRP A 273 -1.07 -31.15 -4.37
CA TRP A 273 -1.76 -31.47 -5.60
C TRP A 273 -2.27 -32.91 -5.60
N ASP A 274 -3.52 -33.08 -6.01
CA ASP A 274 -4.14 -34.37 -6.28
C ASP A 274 -3.77 -34.85 -7.68
N THR A 275 -3.00 -35.93 -7.76
CA THR A 275 -2.52 -36.46 -9.04
C THR A 275 -3.60 -37.19 -9.84
N GLN A 276 -4.63 -37.72 -9.18
CA GLN A 276 -5.70 -38.46 -9.85
C GLN A 276 -6.75 -37.51 -10.40
N LYS A 277 -7.15 -36.53 -9.59
CA LYS A 277 -8.23 -35.60 -9.91
C LYS A 277 -7.74 -34.27 -10.48
N GLN A 278 -6.42 -34.06 -10.55
CA GLN A 278 -5.77 -32.88 -11.16
C GLN A 278 -6.25 -31.56 -10.57
N LEU A 279 -6.26 -31.48 -9.24
CA LEU A 279 -6.71 -30.30 -8.50
C LEU A 279 -5.86 -30.05 -7.26
N LEU A 280 -5.81 -28.78 -6.87
CA LEU A 280 -5.10 -28.32 -5.70
C LEU A 280 -5.95 -28.57 -4.45
N LEU A 281 -5.41 -29.26 -3.46
CA LEU A 281 -6.10 -29.58 -2.21
C LEU A 281 -5.68 -28.68 -1.05
N ALA A 282 -4.45 -28.16 -1.07
CA ALA A 282 -4.00 -27.18 -0.09
C ALA A 282 -2.94 -26.27 -0.70
N ALA A 283 -2.95 -24.98 -0.39
CA ALA A 283 -1.82 -24.09 -0.68
C ALA A 283 -1.61 -23.08 0.44
N THR A 284 -0.42 -22.49 0.49
CA THR A 284 -0.13 -21.38 1.39
C THR A 284 0.07 -20.08 0.61
N ALA A 285 -0.40 -18.97 1.17
CA ALA A 285 0.07 -17.65 0.79
C ALA A 285 1.59 -17.50 1.11
N PRO A 286 2.30 -16.51 0.52
CA PRO A 286 3.73 -16.32 0.72
C PRO A 286 4.15 -16.29 2.20
N LEU A 287 4.98 -17.26 2.63
CA LEU A 287 5.63 -17.28 3.93
C LEU A 287 7.09 -16.85 3.78
N LEU A 288 7.62 -15.96 4.62
CA LEU A 288 9.07 -15.73 4.65
C LEU A 288 9.81 -17.04 4.98
N ALA A 289 10.70 -17.49 4.11
CA ALA A 289 11.74 -18.47 4.42
C ALA A 289 12.71 -17.79 5.41
N PRO A 290 12.77 -18.22 6.68
CA PRO A 290 13.71 -17.66 7.63
C PRO A 290 15.11 -18.09 7.18
N ASP A 291 15.96 -17.12 6.88
CA ASP A 291 17.39 -17.30 7.03
C ASP A 291 17.67 -17.56 8.51
N GLY A 292 18.65 -18.42 8.80
CA GLY A 292 18.96 -18.92 10.14
C GLY A 292 19.49 -17.88 11.15
N LYS A 293 18.97 -16.65 11.16
CA LYS A 293 19.27 -15.63 12.18
C LYS A 293 17.99 -14.90 12.57
N TRP A 294 17.34 -15.40 13.62
CA TRP A 294 16.48 -14.53 14.42
C TRP A 294 17.38 -13.54 15.12
N ARG A 295 17.62 -12.39 14.48
CA ARG A 295 18.02 -11.21 15.21
C ARG A 295 16.78 -10.67 15.90
N VAL A 296 16.53 -11.16 17.11
CA VAL A 296 15.90 -10.30 18.12
C VAL A 296 16.97 -9.28 18.46
N GLU A 297 16.92 -8.10 17.83
CA GLU A 297 17.73 -6.98 18.29
C GLU A 297 17.07 -6.43 19.55
N SER A 298 17.40 -7.06 20.67
CA SER A 298 17.27 -6.45 21.99
C SER A 298 18.45 -5.49 22.15
N TYR A 299 18.22 -4.22 21.88
CA TYR A 299 19.19 -3.16 22.17
C TYR A 299 19.26 -2.95 23.69
N MET A 300 20.24 -3.57 24.34
CA MET A 300 20.74 -3.03 25.60
C MET A 300 21.72 -1.91 25.25
N SER A 301 21.26 -0.66 25.30
CA SER A 301 22.12 0.51 25.15
C SER A 301 22.83 0.79 26.48
N THR A 302 24.15 0.63 26.51
CA THR A 302 24.99 1.40 27.43
C THR A 302 25.07 2.84 26.90
N GLY A 303 24.53 3.81 27.64
CA GLY A 303 24.76 5.25 27.40
C GLY A 303 26.22 5.63 27.71
N ILE A 304 26.77 6.81 27.40
CA ILE A 304 26.27 8.16 27.08
C ILE A 304 27.41 8.88 26.30
N GLU A 305 27.13 9.87 25.43
CA GLU A 305 27.65 11.26 25.54
C GLU A 305 26.91 12.28 24.62
N GLN A 306 26.21 13.17 25.33
CA GLN A 306 25.29 14.30 25.05
C GLN A 306 24.60 14.53 23.67
N PRO A 307 23.27 14.80 23.68
CA PRO A 307 22.50 15.20 22.50
C PRO A 307 22.78 16.64 22.02
N ARG A 308 22.67 16.87 20.71
CA ARG A 308 22.87 18.18 20.07
C ARG A 308 21.67 19.09 20.29
N ARG A 309 21.90 20.35 20.71
CA ARG A 309 20.85 21.36 20.91
C ARG A 309 21.02 22.58 19.98
N PHE A 310 19.96 23.01 19.30
CA PHE A 310 19.97 24.24 18.48
C PHE A 310 18.61 24.94 18.45
N LYS A 311 18.61 26.24 18.11
CA LYS A 311 17.41 27.07 18.05
C LYS A 311 17.02 27.37 16.60
N VAL A 312 15.73 27.24 16.28
CA VAL A 312 15.19 27.56 14.95
C VAL A 312 13.97 28.47 15.08
N LYS A 313 13.82 29.43 14.16
CA LYS A 313 12.59 30.21 14.04
C LYS A 313 11.56 29.43 13.24
N GLY A 314 10.46 29.07 13.88
CA GLY A 314 9.30 28.46 13.25
C GLY A 314 8.48 29.48 12.42
N PRO A 315 7.47 29.01 11.67
CA PRO A 315 6.64 29.83 10.78
C PRO A 315 5.89 30.99 11.47
N VAL A 316 5.75 30.95 12.79
CA VAL A 316 5.06 31.97 13.61
C VAL A 316 6.06 32.93 14.28
N ASN A 317 7.31 32.99 13.80
CA ASN A 317 8.39 33.81 14.36
C ASN A 317 8.78 33.44 15.82
N THR A 318 8.33 32.27 16.29
CA THR A 318 8.68 31.67 17.58
C THR A 318 10.03 30.96 17.49
N VAL A 319 10.92 31.20 18.46
CA VAL A 319 12.23 30.52 18.54
C VAL A 319 12.07 29.23 19.33
N GLU A 320 12.14 28.08 18.65
CA GLU A 320 12.03 26.75 19.26
C GLU A 320 13.41 26.11 19.44
N THR A 321 13.63 25.39 20.54
CA THR A 321 14.89 24.69 20.84
C THR A 321 14.70 23.18 20.65
N HIS A 322 15.54 22.54 19.83
CA HIS A 322 15.48 21.09 19.54
C HIS A 322 16.69 20.35 20.09
N GLU A 323 16.51 19.08 20.48
CA GLU A 323 17.54 18.19 21.06
C GLU A 323 17.56 16.83 20.31
N ILE A 324 18.72 16.38 19.78
CA ILE A 324 18.84 15.19 18.92
C ILE A 324 19.95 14.24 19.42
N GLY A 325 19.66 12.93 19.50
CA GLY A 325 20.63 11.86 19.81
C GLY A 325 21.18 11.15 18.55
N LEU A 326 22.40 10.59 18.62
CA LEU A 326 23.18 10.05 17.49
C LEU A 326 23.33 8.50 17.56
N THR A 327 23.35 7.81 16.40
CA THR A 327 23.65 6.35 16.25
C THR A 327 24.21 5.99 14.84
N GLU A 328 24.99 4.90 14.70
CA GLU A 328 25.57 4.39 13.43
C GLU A 328 24.82 3.18 12.83
N PRO A 329 24.74 2.99 11.48
CA PRO A 329 24.05 1.85 10.86
C PRO A 329 24.88 0.95 9.89
N ALA A 330 24.39 -0.29 9.68
CA ALA A 330 24.78 -1.22 8.60
C ALA A 330 23.57 -1.55 7.70
N GLY A 331 23.76 -1.63 6.37
CA GLY A 331 22.68 -1.56 5.35
C GLY A 331 22.26 -2.87 4.64
N GLY A 332 21.31 -2.73 3.69
CA GLY A 332 20.83 -3.77 2.74
C GLY A 332 19.80 -3.26 1.70
N TRP A 333 19.80 -3.82 0.47
CA TRP A 333 19.12 -3.39 -0.77
C TRP A 333 17.82 -4.17 -1.13
N ARG A 334 16.95 -3.62 -2.01
CA ARG A 334 15.86 -4.35 -2.75
C ARG A 334 15.54 -3.69 -4.12
N GLY A 335 15.22 -4.52 -5.12
CA GLY A 335 15.09 -4.17 -6.55
C GLY A 335 13.70 -3.75 -7.08
N HIS A 336 13.68 -3.28 -8.33
CA HIS A 336 12.57 -2.59 -9.02
C HIS A 336 11.82 -3.46 -10.06
N ARG A 337 10.53 -3.17 -10.30
CA ARG A 337 9.74 -3.58 -11.50
C ARG A 337 9.14 -2.35 -12.21
N GLN A 338 9.11 -2.38 -13.55
CA GLN A 338 8.57 -1.32 -14.43
C GLN A 338 7.06 -1.50 -14.75
N PRO A 339 6.30 -0.41 -14.99
CA PRO A 339 4.88 -0.47 -15.36
C PRO A 339 4.62 -0.48 -16.88
N ARG A 340 3.49 -1.09 -17.29
CA ARG A 340 2.90 -1.03 -18.65
C ARG A 340 1.75 -0.01 -18.71
N ARG A 341 1.43 0.49 -19.91
CA ARG A 341 0.39 1.50 -20.20
C ARG A 341 -1.03 0.92 -20.13
N PRO A 342 -2.06 1.73 -19.79
CA PRO A 342 -3.43 1.25 -19.60
C PRO A 342 -4.32 1.52 -20.83
N GLU A 343 -5.04 0.50 -21.27
CA GLU A 343 -6.36 0.65 -21.90
C GLU A 343 -7.30 -0.43 -21.32
N GLU A 344 -8.56 -0.03 -21.13
CA GLU A 344 -9.67 -0.71 -20.43
C GLU A 344 -9.60 -0.73 -18.88
N VAL A 345 -10.71 -0.34 -18.24
CA VAL A 345 -10.78 -0.12 -16.78
C VAL A 345 -10.76 -1.48 -16.05
N ASP A 346 -9.55 -1.95 -15.73
CA ASP A 346 -9.37 -3.08 -14.82
C ASP A 346 -9.55 -2.60 -13.36
N TRP A 347 -10.69 -2.96 -12.76
CA TRP A 347 -10.99 -2.67 -11.36
C TRP A 347 -9.98 -3.29 -10.39
N ARG A 348 -9.32 -4.41 -10.76
CA ARG A 348 -8.22 -4.99 -9.97
C ARG A 348 -6.99 -4.11 -10.04
N ALA A 349 -6.61 -3.62 -11.22
CA ALA A 349 -5.53 -2.65 -11.38
C ALA A 349 -5.82 -1.35 -10.62
N ARG A 350 -7.07 -0.89 -10.54
CA ARG A 350 -7.48 0.29 -9.76
C ARG A 350 -7.33 0.05 -8.24
N ARG A 351 -7.70 -1.15 -7.75
CA ARG A 351 -7.45 -1.56 -6.35
C ARG A 351 -5.96 -1.64 -6.05
N GLU A 352 -5.18 -2.29 -6.93
CA GLU A 352 -3.72 -2.39 -6.81
C GLU A 352 -3.05 -1.02 -6.85
N LEU A 353 -3.53 -0.11 -7.70
CA LEU A 353 -3.09 1.28 -7.76
C LEU A 353 -3.42 2.04 -6.48
N LYS A 354 -4.64 1.92 -5.94
CA LYS A 354 -5.04 2.57 -4.67
C LYS A 354 -4.21 2.04 -3.50
N ALA A 355 -3.96 0.72 -3.44
CA ALA A 355 -3.07 0.10 -2.46
C ALA A 355 -1.62 0.61 -2.62
N ARG A 356 -1.13 0.69 -3.85
CA ARG A 356 0.20 1.22 -4.17
C ARG A 356 0.32 2.71 -3.84
N MET A 357 -0.70 3.52 -4.09
CA MET A 357 -0.75 4.94 -3.70
C MET A 357 -0.73 5.09 -2.18
N LYS A 358 -1.52 4.29 -1.44
CA LYS A 358 -1.45 4.26 0.04
C LYS A 358 -0.04 3.90 0.52
N GLN A 359 0.64 2.94 -0.12
CA GLN A 359 2.04 2.61 0.18
C GLN A 359 3.02 3.74 -0.19
N LEU A 360 2.83 4.42 -1.33
CA LEU A 360 3.67 5.53 -1.77
C LEU A 360 3.54 6.75 -0.85
N VAL A 361 2.34 7.03 -0.36
CA VAL A 361 2.07 8.07 0.65
C VAL A 361 2.68 7.67 1.99
N ALA A 362 2.46 6.43 2.46
CA ALA A 362 3.04 5.94 3.71
C ALA A 362 4.58 5.94 3.68
N SER A 363 5.18 5.65 2.52
CA SER A 363 6.64 5.71 2.30
C SER A 363 7.16 7.08 1.87
N ARG A 364 6.30 8.11 1.80
CA ARG A 364 6.63 9.49 1.41
C ARG A 364 7.37 9.60 0.07
N ARG A 365 7.14 8.66 -0.84
CA ARG A 365 7.67 8.66 -2.21
C ARG A 365 6.85 9.56 -3.13
N PHE A 366 5.62 9.85 -2.75
CA PHE A 366 4.74 10.81 -3.40
C PHE A 366 3.81 11.43 -2.35
N VAL A 367 3.93 12.74 -2.13
CA VAL A 367 3.08 13.48 -1.19
C VAL A 367 2.63 14.79 -1.84
N GLN A 368 1.37 15.15 -1.62
CA GLN A 368 0.77 16.39 -2.10
C GLN A 368 0.36 17.24 -0.91
N TYR A 369 0.67 18.54 -0.97
CA TYR A 369 0.37 19.53 0.06
C TYR A 369 -0.47 20.67 -0.50
N GLY A 370 -1.11 21.45 0.39
CA GLY A 370 -1.80 22.69 0.03
C GLY A 370 -3.08 22.48 -0.80
N ASN A 371 -3.81 21.39 -0.55
CA ASN A 371 -5.04 21.03 -1.27
C ASN A 371 -6.33 21.72 -0.76
N GLY A 372 -6.20 22.74 0.10
CA GLY A 372 -7.32 23.56 0.58
C GLY A 372 -8.07 23.01 1.80
N ASN A 373 -7.71 21.84 2.32
CA ASN A 373 -8.40 21.21 3.45
C ASN A 373 -7.89 21.63 4.85
N ALA A 374 -6.75 22.32 4.92
CA ALA A 374 -6.11 22.78 6.16
C ALA A 374 -5.49 24.17 5.96
N SER A 375 -5.14 24.85 7.06
CA SER A 375 -4.54 26.18 6.94
C SER A 375 -3.17 26.10 6.24
N PRO A 376 -2.77 27.12 5.45
CA PRO A 376 -1.48 27.13 4.75
C PRO A 376 -0.27 26.90 5.68
N GLN A 377 -0.38 27.33 6.95
CA GLN A 377 0.66 27.20 7.96
C GLN A 377 0.78 25.76 8.49
N GLU A 378 -0.33 25.05 8.65
CA GLU A 378 -0.34 23.64 9.07
C GLU A 378 0.20 22.73 7.97
N GLU A 379 -0.18 22.98 6.72
CA GLU A 379 0.31 22.23 5.57
C GLU A 379 1.80 22.48 5.31
N GLN A 380 2.27 23.73 5.51
CA GLN A 380 3.71 24.03 5.49
C GLN A 380 4.46 23.29 6.61
N ARG A 381 3.93 23.28 7.84
CA ARG A 381 4.54 22.52 8.94
C ARG A 381 4.62 21.03 8.62
N ARG A 382 3.55 20.45 8.08
CA ARG A 382 3.48 19.05 7.66
C ARG A 382 4.51 18.73 6.57
N ALA A 383 4.65 19.58 5.56
CA ALA A 383 5.64 19.42 4.51
C ALA A 383 7.08 19.46 5.05
N LEU A 384 7.38 20.40 5.95
CA LEU A 384 8.69 20.47 6.61
C LEU A 384 8.95 19.23 7.49
N GLU A 385 7.96 18.73 8.20
CA GLU A 385 8.08 17.51 9.01
C GLU A 385 8.38 16.28 8.15
N ASP A 386 7.74 16.15 6.99
CA ASP A 386 8.01 15.06 6.06
C ASP A 386 9.42 15.16 5.45
N ILE A 387 9.89 16.36 5.09
CA ILE A 387 11.27 16.58 4.61
C ILE A 387 12.29 16.25 5.71
N ARG A 388 12.05 16.70 6.95
CA ARG A 388 12.90 16.38 8.10
C ARG A 388 12.91 14.89 8.36
N HIS A 389 11.78 14.20 8.19
CA HIS A 389 11.71 12.75 8.31
C HIS A 389 12.56 12.04 7.25
N LEU A 390 12.51 12.50 5.99
CA LEU A 390 13.38 11.99 4.92
C LEU A 390 14.86 12.18 5.25
N ILE A 391 15.25 13.38 5.69
CA ILE A 391 16.63 13.72 6.10
C ILE A 391 17.12 12.83 7.25
N ARG A 392 16.27 12.57 8.25
CA ARG A 392 16.59 11.70 9.39
C ARG A 392 16.70 10.22 9.04
N THR A 393 15.98 9.78 8.02
CA THR A 393 15.87 8.34 7.67
C THR A 393 16.90 7.93 6.61
N ALA A 394 17.33 8.85 5.75
CA ALA A 394 18.24 8.59 4.64
C ALA A 394 19.72 8.87 4.96
N SER A 395 20.09 9.12 6.23
CA SER A 395 21.43 9.58 6.63
C SER A 395 22.50 8.48 6.55
N GLN A 396 23.00 8.23 5.33
CA GLN A 396 24.30 7.58 5.11
C GLN A 396 25.06 8.35 4.02
N GLY A 397 26.15 9.03 4.41
CA GLY A 397 27.13 9.61 3.48
C GLY A 397 26.98 11.11 3.24
N ALA A 398 25.96 11.54 2.48
CA ALA A 398 25.80 12.94 2.10
C ALA A 398 24.32 13.33 1.89
N ILE A 399 24.00 14.63 2.02
CA ILE A 399 22.69 15.20 1.72
C ILE A 399 22.90 16.56 1.05
N TYR A 400 22.36 16.72 -0.15
CA TYR A 400 22.43 17.97 -0.89
C TYR A 400 21.03 18.58 -1.04
N LEU A 401 20.95 19.88 -0.82
CA LEU A 401 19.74 20.67 -1.00
C LEU A 401 19.98 21.71 -2.10
N TRP A 402 19.23 21.54 -3.18
CA TRP A 402 19.27 22.42 -4.34
C TRP A 402 17.98 23.22 -4.39
N ASP A 403 18.05 24.53 -4.15
CA ASP A 403 16.87 25.41 -4.21
C ASP A 403 17.29 26.85 -4.54
N PRO A 404 16.74 27.48 -5.59
CA PRO A 404 17.14 28.82 -6.03
C PRO A 404 16.93 29.90 -4.97
N TYR A 405 16.03 29.70 -4.00
CA TYR A 405 15.70 30.66 -2.96
C TYR A 405 16.08 30.18 -1.56
N LEU A 406 17.01 29.23 -1.47
CA LEU A 406 17.46 28.67 -0.19
C LEU A 406 18.08 29.75 0.71
N SER A 407 17.57 29.87 1.94
CA SER A 407 18.12 30.74 2.99
C SER A 407 18.76 29.97 4.14
N ALA A 408 19.52 30.64 4.98
CA ALA A 408 20.08 30.10 6.23
C ALA A 408 18.99 29.50 7.13
N ASN A 409 17.81 30.14 7.20
CA ASN A 409 16.70 29.62 8.00
C ASN A 409 16.12 28.33 7.41
N ASP A 410 16.12 28.18 6.08
CA ASP A 410 15.68 26.96 5.41
C ASP A 410 16.66 25.81 5.64
N VAL A 411 17.97 26.10 5.59
CA VAL A 411 19.04 25.15 5.95
C VAL A 411 18.88 24.66 7.38
N LEU A 412 18.61 25.57 8.33
CA LEU A 412 18.32 25.22 9.72
C LEU A 412 17.01 24.42 9.87
N ASN A 413 16.00 24.71 9.05
CA ASN A 413 14.72 24.00 9.07
C ASN A 413 14.75 22.63 8.39
N THR A 414 15.85 22.28 7.69
CA THR A 414 15.98 21.05 6.90
C THR A 414 17.28 20.31 7.20
N LEU A 415 18.41 20.69 6.57
CA LEU A 415 19.70 20.00 6.65
C LEU A 415 20.22 19.88 8.09
N ALA A 416 19.98 20.87 8.95
CA ALA A 416 20.39 20.81 10.36
C ALA A 416 19.70 19.70 11.17
N PHE A 417 18.62 19.09 10.65
CA PHE A 417 17.94 17.94 11.25
C PHE A 417 18.61 16.60 10.92
N CYS A 418 19.74 16.59 10.21
CA CYS A 418 20.55 15.40 10.00
C CYS A 418 21.00 14.80 11.34
N THR A 419 20.88 13.48 11.47
CA THR A 419 21.18 12.71 12.68
C THR A 419 22.60 12.14 12.70
N ASP A 420 23.36 12.29 11.62
CA ASP A 420 24.76 11.83 11.51
C ASP A 420 25.71 13.01 11.38
N ALA A 421 26.71 13.06 12.26
CA ALA A 421 27.76 14.09 12.29
C ALA A 421 28.80 13.92 11.16
N GLY A 422 28.94 12.69 10.64
CA GLY A 422 29.86 12.36 9.55
C GLY A 422 29.33 12.71 8.16
N THR A 423 28.01 12.94 8.03
CA THR A 423 27.31 13.21 6.77
C THR A 423 27.69 14.57 6.19
N GLU A 424 28.06 14.59 4.91
CA GLU A 424 28.35 15.82 4.16
C GLU A 424 27.04 16.52 3.77
N LEU A 425 26.85 17.75 4.22
CA LEU A 425 25.65 18.55 3.96
C LEU A 425 25.99 19.69 3.01
N TRP A 426 25.38 19.74 1.83
CA TRP A 426 25.60 20.81 0.86
C TRP A 426 24.30 21.57 0.58
N GLY A 427 24.33 22.89 0.72
CA GLY A 427 23.25 23.77 0.32
C GLY A 427 23.67 24.63 -0.87
N LEU A 428 22.86 24.68 -1.93
CA LEU A 428 23.12 25.51 -3.10
C LEU A 428 21.93 26.43 -3.38
N THR A 429 22.18 27.75 -3.38
CA THR A 429 21.19 28.80 -3.67
C THR A 429 21.53 29.59 -4.93
N SER A 430 20.53 30.16 -5.58
CA SER A 430 20.72 31.07 -6.71
C SER A 430 20.69 32.50 -6.19
N ALA A 431 21.83 33.20 -6.15
CA ALA A 431 21.85 34.57 -5.62
C ALA A 431 21.34 35.56 -6.67
N LYS A 432 20.03 35.79 -6.69
CA LYS A 432 19.47 37.10 -7.03
C LYS A 432 18.99 37.73 -5.73
N PRO A 433 19.60 38.83 -5.23
CA PRO A 433 19.01 39.55 -4.11
C PRO A 433 17.60 39.94 -4.54
N SER A 434 16.59 39.46 -3.81
CA SER A 434 15.19 39.74 -4.14
C SER A 434 14.98 41.25 -4.16
N LYS A 435 14.73 41.86 -5.33
CA LYS A 435 14.21 43.23 -5.41
C LYS A 435 12.94 43.27 -4.56
N LYS A 436 12.95 44.04 -3.46
CA LYS A 436 11.71 44.38 -2.76
C LYS A 436 10.88 45.27 -3.70
N SER A 437 9.75 44.75 -4.16
CA SER A 437 8.54 45.50 -4.52
C SER A 437 8.71 46.79 -5.33
N SER A 438 8.51 46.71 -6.66
CA SER A 438 7.47 47.45 -7.37
C SER A 438 7.43 47.03 -8.83
N CYS A 439 6.30 47.34 -9.46
CA CYS A 439 5.94 47.19 -10.85
C CYS A 439 7.04 47.64 -11.83
N ASP A 440 6.90 47.11 -13.05
CA ASP A 440 7.46 47.53 -14.32
C ASP A 440 8.84 46.95 -14.70
N ASP A 441 8.75 46.00 -15.65
CA ASP A 441 9.81 45.70 -16.61
C ASP A 441 10.10 46.99 -17.39
N GLU A 442 11.23 47.62 -17.10
CA GLU A 442 12.03 48.36 -18.09
C GLU A 442 13.42 48.65 -17.52
N ASP A 443 14.40 48.65 -18.42
CA ASP A 443 15.84 48.83 -18.25
C ASP A 443 16.30 49.56 -16.98
N ASP A 444 17.18 48.92 -16.18
CA ASP A 444 17.89 49.61 -15.10
C ASP A 444 19.36 49.17 -15.04
N ASP A 445 20.18 50.05 -15.60
CA ASP A 445 21.64 50.14 -15.59
C ASP A 445 22.14 50.46 -14.16
N GLY A 446 21.83 49.56 -13.23
CA GLY A 446 22.29 49.65 -11.85
C GLY A 446 23.80 49.39 -11.79
N THR A 447 24.57 50.40 -11.39
CA THR A 447 26.04 50.28 -11.25
C THR A 447 26.43 49.04 -10.42
N ASP A 448 27.39 48.24 -10.92
CA ASP A 448 27.89 46.98 -10.32
C ASP A 448 28.22 47.08 -8.81
N ILE A 449 28.48 48.28 -8.31
CA ILE A 449 28.86 48.59 -6.93
C ILE A 449 27.69 48.44 -5.94
N GLU A 450 26.46 48.86 -6.31
CA GLU A 450 25.28 48.74 -5.42
C GLU A 450 24.78 47.29 -5.31
N VAL A 451 24.86 46.53 -6.41
CA VAL A 451 24.53 45.09 -6.42
C VAL A 451 25.52 44.29 -5.57
N THR A 452 26.81 44.65 -5.62
CA THR A 452 27.88 44.02 -4.83
C THR A 452 27.69 44.26 -3.32
N THR A 453 27.38 45.49 -2.92
CA THR A 453 27.17 45.85 -1.50
C THR A 453 25.90 45.25 -0.90
N ALA A 454 24.80 45.21 -1.67
CA ALA A 454 23.56 44.54 -1.23
C ALA A 454 23.76 43.02 -1.06
N ARG A 455 24.56 42.39 -1.92
CA ARG A 455 24.93 40.98 -1.82
C ARG A 455 25.78 40.69 -0.60
N GLU A 456 26.83 41.48 -0.36
CA GLU A 456 27.68 41.35 0.82
C GLU A 456 26.87 41.48 2.12
N ALA A 457 25.94 42.44 2.16
CA ALA A 457 25.01 42.59 3.28
C ALA A 457 24.10 41.37 3.47
N TRP A 458 23.59 40.78 2.38
CA TRP A 458 22.78 39.56 2.44
C TRP A 458 23.59 38.34 2.91
N ILE A 459 24.79 38.13 2.38
CA ILE A 459 25.71 37.06 2.81
C ILE A 459 25.97 37.17 4.30
N LYS A 460 26.32 38.38 4.77
CA LYS A 460 26.57 38.65 6.18
C LYS A 460 25.35 38.33 7.04
N ALA A 461 24.14 38.67 6.59
CA ALA A 461 22.91 38.32 7.31
C ALA A 461 22.66 36.80 7.40
N GLN A 462 23.00 36.04 6.35
CA GLN A 462 22.91 34.57 6.38
C GLN A 462 23.95 33.97 7.34
N GLN A 463 25.19 34.46 7.30
CA GLN A 463 26.28 34.06 8.21
C GLN A 463 25.90 34.31 9.66
N ASP A 464 25.48 35.54 9.98
CA ASP A 464 25.00 35.94 11.31
C ASP A 464 23.87 35.04 11.82
N THR A 465 22.98 34.58 10.94
CA THR A 465 21.87 33.68 11.29
C THR A 465 22.39 32.29 11.67
N LEU A 466 23.33 31.74 10.92
CA LEU A 466 23.92 30.41 11.19
C LEU A 466 24.81 30.45 12.43
N ASP A 467 25.65 31.48 12.59
CA ASP A 467 26.58 31.63 13.71
C ASP A 467 25.85 31.76 15.06
N LYS A 468 24.67 32.41 15.07
CA LYS A 468 23.86 32.60 16.28
C LYS A 468 22.92 31.43 16.58
N ALA A 469 22.72 30.49 15.64
CA ALA A 469 21.73 29.42 15.77
C ALA A 469 22.18 28.26 16.67
N PHE A 470 23.49 28.00 16.74
CA PHE A 470 24.05 26.86 17.47
C PHE A 470 24.55 27.27 18.86
N ILE A 471 24.21 26.47 19.87
CA ILE A 471 24.72 26.65 21.24
C ILE A 471 25.77 25.55 21.47
N GLY A 472 27.04 25.89 21.29
CA GLY A 472 28.16 24.94 21.31
C GLY A 472 28.58 24.44 19.91
N PRO A 473 29.50 23.47 19.81
CA PRO A 473 29.98 22.97 18.51
C PRO A 473 28.83 22.30 17.73
N SER A 474 28.66 22.69 16.47
CA SER A 474 27.53 22.25 15.64
C SER A 474 27.68 20.79 15.15
N ASN A 475 28.90 20.24 15.20
CA ASN A 475 29.24 18.85 14.85
C ASN A 475 28.65 18.39 13.50
N MET A 476 28.65 19.25 12.49
CA MET A 476 28.12 18.95 11.16
C MET A 476 29.09 19.37 10.05
N LYS A 477 29.17 18.61 8.97
CA LYS A 477 29.96 18.99 7.79
C LYS A 477 29.08 19.75 6.81
N LEU A 478 28.76 21.00 7.12
CA LEU A 478 27.86 21.83 6.31
C LEU A 478 28.64 22.82 5.45
N GLU A 479 28.36 22.83 4.17
CA GLU A 479 28.84 23.83 3.22
C GLU A 479 27.66 24.45 2.48
N PHE A 480 27.52 25.77 2.58
CA PHE A 480 26.44 26.54 1.96
C PHE A 480 27.04 27.53 0.97
N ARG A 481 26.64 27.40 -0.30
CA ARG A 481 27.18 28.18 -1.42
C ARG A 481 26.08 28.83 -2.25
N MET A 482 26.46 29.87 -3.00
CA MET A 482 25.64 30.47 -4.04
C MET A 482 26.21 30.26 -5.43
N SER A 483 25.35 30.19 -6.44
CA SER A 483 25.75 30.09 -7.85
C SER A 483 25.85 31.46 -8.56
N TRP A 484 26.26 32.51 -7.85
CA TRP A 484 26.37 33.85 -8.45
C TRP A 484 27.45 33.89 -9.52
N GLY A 485 27.23 34.57 -10.65
CA GLY A 485 28.24 34.69 -11.72
C GLY A 485 28.54 33.40 -12.48
N ILE A 486 27.93 32.28 -12.10
CA ILE A 486 28.01 31.00 -12.81
C ILE A 486 27.09 31.05 -14.02
N GLN A 487 27.57 30.55 -15.16
CA GLN A 487 26.83 30.57 -16.42
C GLN A 487 25.62 29.62 -16.34
N GLY A 488 24.42 30.20 -16.22
CA GLY A 488 23.15 29.47 -16.16
C GLY A 488 22.40 29.69 -14.83
N SER A 489 21.23 30.32 -14.89
CA SER A 489 20.30 30.35 -13.75
C SER A 489 19.59 29.01 -13.61
N PHE A 490 19.56 28.43 -12.42
CA PHE A 490 18.73 27.25 -12.14
C PHE A 490 17.42 27.65 -11.43
N HIS A 491 16.35 26.94 -11.76
CA HIS A 491 15.06 27.00 -11.05
C HIS A 491 14.70 25.66 -10.39
N ASP A 492 15.65 24.72 -10.45
CA ASP A 492 15.54 23.36 -9.98
C ASP A 492 15.47 23.29 -8.46
N ARG A 493 14.63 22.39 -7.96
CA ARG A 493 14.36 22.22 -6.53
C ARG A 493 14.42 20.74 -6.18
N PHE A 494 15.51 20.34 -5.56
CA PHE A 494 15.77 18.94 -5.28
C PHE A 494 16.37 18.75 -3.89
N LEU A 495 15.89 17.70 -3.21
CA LEU A 495 16.55 17.11 -2.07
C LEU A 495 17.23 15.82 -2.52
N ILE A 496 18.56 15.77 -2.41
CA ILE A 496 19.40 14.73 -2.99
C ILE A 496 20.13 13.98 -1.89
N PHE A 497 20.08 12.66 -1.93
CA PHE A 497 20.80 11.74 -1.06
C PHE A 497 21.75 10.93 -1.95
N PRO A 498 23.01 11.37 -2.11
CA PRO A 498 24.00 10.68 -2.93
C PRO A 498 24.40 9.35 -2.30
N GLY A 499 24.44 8.30 -3.12
CA GLY A 499 24.95 7.00 -2.70
C GLY A 499 25.86 6.38 -3.75
N LEU A 500 26.58 5.31 -3.37
CA LEU A 500 27.37 4.53 -4.32
C LEU A 500 26.45 3.73 -5.26
N GLY A 501 26.12 4.31 -6.42
CA GLY A 501 25.37 3.66 -7.50
C GLY A 501 23.89 4.06 -7.63
N ARG A 502 23.27 3.57 -8.70
CA ARG A 502 21.92 3.97 -9.15
C ARG A 502 20.80 3.68 -8.16
N ASP A 503 20.91 2.59 -7.42
CA ASP A 503 19.88 2.21 -6.44
C ASP A 503 20.19 2.69 -5.00
N ARG A 504 21.26 3.48 -4.82
CA ARG A 504 21.57 4.17 -3.55
C ARG A 504 21.35 5.67 -3.62
N THR A 505 21.55 6.28 -4.78
CA THR A 505 21.22 7.70 -4.94
C THR A 505 19.71 7.85 -4.95
N ARG A 506 19.18 8.74 -4.11
CA ARG A 506 17.76 9.07 -4.10
C ARG A 506 17.58 10.57 -4.22
N VAL A 507 16.60 10.98 -5.01
CA VAL A 507 16.33 12.39 -5.26
C VAL A 507 14.84 12.62 -5.13
N TRP A 508 14.46 13.64 -4.38
CA TRP A 508 13.10 14.14 -4.34
C TRP A 508 13.03 15.48 -5.08
N SER A 509 12.13 15.56 -6.05
CA SER A 509 11.71 16.81 -6.68
C SER A 509 10.77 17.54 -5.73
N LEU A 510 11.08 18.81 -5.45
CA LEU A 510 10.28 19.66 -4.58
C LEU A 510 9.45 20.60 -5.46
N GLY A 511 8.12 20.46 -5.42
CA GLY A 511 7.22 21.28 -6.24
C GLY A 511 7.19 22.78 -5.87
N ALA A 512 7.84 23.16 -4.77
CA ALA A 512 8.00 24.54 -4.32
C ALA A 512 9.32 24.68 -3.54
N SER A 513 9.83 25.91 -3.42
CA SER A 513 11.02 26.19 -2.60
C SER A 513 10.71 25.95 -1.12
N ILE A 514 11.73 25.62 -0.33
CA ILE A 514 11.57 25.24 1.09
C ILE A 514 10.81 26.32 1.88
N ASN A 515 11.03 27.59 1.57
CA ASN A 515 10.35 28.72 2.21
C ASN A 515 8.84 28.80 1.93
N HIS A 516 8.33 28.15 0.87
CA HIS A 516 6.90 28.15 0.49
C HIS A 516 6.30 26.74 0.39
N ILE A 517 7.07 25.68 0.69
CA ILE A 517 6.60 24.31 0.53
C ILE A 517 5.42 24.02 1.45
N GLY A 518 4.34 23.48 0.89
CA GLY A 518 3.08 23.22 1.58
C GLY A 518 2.18 24.44 1.85
N ALA A 519 2.70 25.67 1.75
CA ALA A 519 1.89 26.89 1.87
C ALA A 519 1.02 27.13 0.62
N GLN A 520 1.44 26.58 -0.51
CA GLN A 520 0.68 26.53 -1.77
C GLN A 520 0.59 25.08 -2.24
N HIS A 521 -0.26 24.83 -3.24
CA HIS A 521 -0.32 23.52 -3.88
C HIS A 521 1.06 23.13 -4.41
N CYS A 522 1.62 22.05 -3.87
CA CYS A 522 2.88 21.51 -4.33
C CYS A 522 2.93 20.00 -4.16
N ILE A 523 3.73 19.35 -5.01
CA ILE A 523 3.96 17.91 -5.00
C ILE A 523 5.42 17.66 -4.67
N VAL A 524 5.68 16.77 -3.71
CA VAL A 524 7.00 16.24 -3.42
C VAL A 524 7.03 14.80 -3.88
N GLN A 525 7.95 14.47 -4.79
CA GLN A 525 8.01 13.14 -5.39
C GLN A 525 9.44 12.65 -5.57
N GLU A 526 9.65 11.36 -5.32
CA GLU A 526 10.93 10.71 -5.60
C GLU A 526 11.12 10.52 -7.11
N VAL A 527 12.29 10.92 -7.62
CA VAL A 527 12.66 10.84 -9.03
C VAL A 527 13.09 9.41 -9.37
N ALA A 528 12.49 8.84 -10.42
CA ALA A 528 12.77 7.47 -10.85
C ALA A 528 14.20 7.25 -11.37
N TYR A 529 14.84 8.32 -11.88
CA TYR A 529 16.20 8.31 -12.42
C TYR A 529 17.01 9.45 -11.81
N PRO A 530 17.62 9.24 -10.63
CA PRO A 530 18.23 10.31 -9.85
C PRO A 530 19.63 10.73 -10.33
N GLU A 531 20.34 9.92 -11.13
CA GLU A 531 21.73 10.18 -11.53
C GLU A 531 21.91 11.45 -12.36
N PRO A 532 21.06 11.76 -13.35
CA PRO A 532 21.20 13.00 -14.12
C PRO A 532 21.04 14.23 -13.23
N VAL A 533 20.17 14.16 -12.21
CA VAL A 533 19.96 15.27 -11.27
C VAL A 533 21.18 15.45 -10.37
N LEU A 534 21.76 14.36 -9.85
CA LEU A 534 23.00 14.42 -9.07
C LEU A 534 24.17 14.96 -9.89
N GLN A 535 24.30 14.55 -11.16
CA GLN A 535 25.36 15.04 -12.05
C GLN A 535 25.20 16.53 -12.34
N ALA A 536 23.97 16.99 -12.62
CA ALA A 536 23.68 18.40 -12.82
C ALA A 536 24.01 19.23 -11.57
N PHE A 537 23.58 18.75 -10.39
CA PHE A 537 23.92 19.40 -9.13
C PHE A 537 25.44 19.52 -8.94
N LYS A 538 26.19 18.42 -9.14
CA LYS A 538 27.65 18.42 -9.01
C LYS A 538 28.33 19.38 -9.99
N ALA A 539 27.85 19.44 -11.23
CA ALA A 539 28.38 20.39 -12.20
C ALA A 539 28.23 21.85 -11.75
N PHE A 540 27.09 22.23 -11.17
CA PHE A 540 26.92 23.56 -10.57
C PHE A 540 27.77 23.74 -9.31
N TRP A 541 27.84 22.72 -8.46
CA TRP A 541 28.63 22.74 -7.23
C TRP A 541 30.12 22.96 -7.50
N ASP A 542 30.68 22.25 -8.47
CA ASP A 542 32.09 22.34 -8.85
C ASP A 542 32.42 23.73 -9.43
N GLN A 543 31.50 24.32 -10.21
CA GLN A 543 31.62 25.70 -10.69
C GLN A 543 31.57 26.73 -9.54
N SER A 544 30.84 26.42 -8.47
CA SER A 544 30.77 27.28 -7.27
C SER A 544 31.99 27.14 -6.33
N ASN A 545 33.04 26.42 -6.72
CA ASN A 545 34.20 26.16 -5.87
C ASN A 545 35.21 27.33 -5.79
N GLN A 546 34.72 28.56 -5.84
CA GLN A 546 35.51 29.77 -5.66
C GLN A 546 35.15 30.46 -4.33
N PRO A 547 36.09 31.14 -3.66
CA PRO A 547 35.85 31.79 -2.37
C PRO A 547 34.67 32.77 -2.39
N GLU A 548 34.45 33.50 -3.49
CA GLU A 548 33.34 34.45 -3.63
C GLU A 548 31.95 33.81 -3.60
N HIS A 549 31.85 32.50 -3.84
CA HIS A 549 30.58 31.76 -3.85
C HIS A 549 30.25 31.13 -2.48
N LEU A 550 31.19 31.16 -1.54
CA LEU A 550 31.01 30.59 -0.22
C LEU A 550 30.19 31.52 0.67
N ILE A 551 29.04 31.03 1.15
CA ILE A 551 28.24 31.75 2.16
C ILE A 551 28.70 31.34 3.56
N TRP A 552 28.77 30.04 3.82
CA TRP A 552 29.10 29.53 5.15
C TRP A 552 29.66 28.11 5.09
N LYS A 553 30.60 27.79 5.98
CA LYS A 553 31.22 26.46 6.07
C LYS A 553 31.53 26.07 7.51
N TYR A 554 31.22 24.83 7.85
CA TYR A 554 31.64 24.19 9.09
C TYR A 554 32.10 22.77 8.77
N SER A 555 33.25 22.38 9.34
CA SER A 555 33.94 21.12 9.06
C SER A 555 34.28 20.36 10.32
#